data_AF-A0A4Q6FJ81-F1
#
_entry.id   AF-A0A4Q6FJ81-F1
#
_cell.length_a   1.000
_cell.length_b   1.000
_cell.length_c   1.000
_cell.angle_alpha   90.00
_cell.angle_beta   90.00
_cell.angle_gamma   90.00
#
_symmetry.space_group_name_H-M   'P 1'
#
loop_
_entity.id
_entity.type
_entity.pdbx_description
1 polymer ?
#
loop_
_entity_poly.entity_id
_entity_poly.type
_entity_poly.pdbx_seq_one_letter_code
_entity_poly.pdbx_strand_id
1 'polypeptide(L)'
;MRSKFIPMVLLLFVAVFAAVTQTGEAVKPGGPINSGDVAWMLSATALVLFMTPCLAFFYGGMVRAKNVISTMLQSFVSMGLISLLWVVVAFSLAFGDSIGGVIGDPRTFFMFKGVTGATHTELSPTIP
;
A
#
# COMPACT_ATOMS: atom_id res chain seq x y z
N MET A 1 -10.12 0.95 29.00
CA MET A 1 -9.32 0.18 28.01
C MET A 1 -9.97 0.03 26.62
N ARG A 2 -11.24 0.38 26.43
CA ARG A 2 -12.05 0.10 25.22
C ARG A 2 -11.79 1.02 24.01
N SER A 3 -11.18 2.20 24.21
CA SER A 3 -10.96 3.19 23.14
C SER A 3 -9.69 2.99 22.31
N LYS A 4 -8.71 2.22 22.82
CA LYS A 4 -7.42 2.02 22.13
C LYS A 4 -7.50 1.04 20.96
N PHE A 5 -8.50 0.17 20.96
CA PHE A 5 -8.71 -0.85 19.92
C PHE A 5 -9.66 -0.40 18.80
N ILE A 6 -10.40 0.71 19.00
CA ILE A 6 -11.29 1.30 17.98
C ILE A 6 -10.58 1.51 16.64
N PRO A 7 -9.40 2.17 16.57
CA PRO A 7 -8.72 2.36 15.28
C PRO A 7 -8.31 1.03 14.64
N MET A 8 -7.87 0.05 15.44
CA MET A 8 -7.44 -1.26 14.93
C MET A 8 -8.61 -2.10 14.38
N VAL A 9 -9.76 -2.07 15.06
CA VAL A 9 -10.99 -2.75 14.60
C VAL A 9 -11.56 -2.07 13.36
N LEU A 10 -11.51 -0.74 13.30
CA LEU A 10 -11.96 0.03 12.15
C LEU A 10 -11.07 -0.22 10.93
N LEU A 11 -9.75 -0.35 11.13
CA LEU A 11 -8.80 -0.75 10.08
C LEU A 11 -9.09 -2.17 9.56
N LEU A 12 -9.35 -3.12 10.45
CA LEU A 12 -9.76 -4.48 10.08
C LEU A 12 -11.06 -4.48 9.26
N PHE A 13 -12.04 -3.68 9.66
CA PHE A 13 -13.31 -3.56 8.95
C PHE A 13 -13.13 -2.96 7.55
N VAL A 14 -12.33 -1.89 7.42
CA VAL A 14 -11.99 -1.29 6.13
C VAL A 14 -11.23 -2.26 5.24
N ALA A 15 -10.29 -3.04 5.79
CA ALA A 15 -9.56 -4.07 5.05
C ALA A 15 -10.49 -5.14 4.48
N VAL A 16 -11.42 -5.65 5.31
CA VAL A 16 -12.40 -6.67 4.90
C VAL A 16 -13.37 -6.10 3.86
N PHE A 17 -13.85 -4.87 4.04
CA PHE A 17 -14.73 -4.21 3.09
C PHE A 17 -14.04 -3.97 1.74
N ALA A 18 -12.76 -3.57 1.74
CA ALA A 18 -11.96 -3.42 0.53
C ALA A 18 -11.79 -4.73 -0.24
N ALA A 19 -11.54 -5.83 0.46
CA ALA A 19 -11.40 -7.15 -0.16
C ALA A 19 -12.69 -7.64 -0.86
N VAL A 20 -13.88 -7.25 -0.38
CA VAL A 20 -15.16 -7.74 -0.89
C VAL A 20 -15.68 -6.95 -2.09
N THR A 21 -15.26 -5.70 -2.27
CA THR A 21 -15.79 -4.81 -3.33
C THR A 21 -15.01 -4.81 -4.65
N GLN A 22 -14.07 -5.74 -4.85
CA GLN A 22 -13.25 -5.82 -6.06
C GLN A 22 -14.09 -6.24 -7.28
N THR A 23 -14.71 -5.26 -7.94
CA THR A 23 -15.27 -5.40 -9.29
C THR A 23 -14.24 -4.88 -10.28
N GLY A 24 -13.52 -5.79 -10.95
CA GLY A 24 -12.52 -5.44 -11.96
C GLY A 24 -13.16 -5.26 -13.34
N GLU A 25 -13.06 -4.07 -13.90
CA GLU A 25 -13.21 -3.87 -15.36
C GLU A 25 -11.87 -4.13 -16.04
N ALA A 26 -11.90 -4.86 -17.15
CA ALA A 26 -10.71 -5.29 -17.88
C ALA A 26 -10.06 -4.10 -18.61
N VAL A 27 -8.93 -3.63 -18.09
CA VAL A 27 -8.07 -2.67 -18.77
C VAL A 27 -7.33 -3.37 -19.92
N LYS A 28 -7.22 -2.69 -21.07
CA LYS A 28 -6.49 -3.21 -22.23
C LYS A 28 -5.03 -3.45 -21.84
N PRO A 29 -4.48 -4.66 -22.04
CA PRO A 29 -3.10 -4.93 -21.68
C PRO A 29 -2.16 -4.05 -22.51
N GLY A 30 -1.21 -3.41 -21.82
CA GLY A 30 0.05 -2.98 -22.41
C GLY A 30 0.85 -4.19 -22.90
N GLY A 31 2.11 -4.02 -23.27
CA GLY A 31 2.94 -5.08 -23.85
C GLY A 31 3.06 -6.39 -23.03
N PRO A 32 3.75 -7.40 -23.60
CA PRO A 32 3.93 -8.70 -22.93
C PRO A 32 4.66 -8.55 -21.59
N ILE A 33 4.18 -9.28 -20.58
CA ILE A 33 4.80 -9.32 -19.25
C ILE A 33 6.18 -9.96 -19.33
N ASN A 34 7.19 -9.31 -18.74
CA ASN A 34 8.54 -9.84 -18.60
C ASN A 34 8.71 -10.46 -17.20
N SER A 35 8.95 -11.77 -17.14
CA SER A 35 9.10 -12.49 -15.88
C SER A 35 10.32 -12.06 -15.06
N GLY A 36 11.41 -11.63 -15.72
CA GLY A 36 12.60 -11.08 -15.05
C GLY A 36 12.31 -9.75 -14.36
N ASP A 37 11.58 -8.86 -15.03
CA ASP A 37 11.19 -7.57 -14.46
C ASP A 37 10.22 -7.77 -13.28
N VAL A 38 9.26 -8.69 -13.41
CA VAL A 38 8.34 -9.05 -12.31
C VAL A 38 9.11 -9.61 -11.11
N ALA A 39 10.05 -10.54 -11.35
CA ALA A 39 10.84 -11.14 -10.27
C ALA A 39 11.70 -10.08 -9.55
N TRP A 40 12.29 -9.16 -10.30
CA TRP A 40 13.06 -8.05 -9.73
C TRP A 40 12.17 -7.10 -8.92
N MET A 41 11.01 -6.70 -9.45
CA MET A 41 10.08 -5.80 -8.77
C MET A 41 9.53 -6.41 -7.47
N LEU A 42 9.19 -7.69 -7.46
CA LEU A 42 8.77 -8.39 -6.24
C LEU A 42 9.91 -8.44 -5.21
N SER A 43 11.13 -8.72 -5.65
CA SER A 43 12.31 -8.76 -4.78
C SER A 43 12.61 -7.37 -4.18
N ALA A 44 12.61 -6.32 -5.02
CA ALA A 44 12.82 -4.95 -4.58
C ALA A 44 11.73 -4.48 -3.60
N THR A 45 10.47 -4.81 -3.88
CA THR A 45 9.33 -4.47 -2.99
C THR A 45 9.47 -5.16 -1.63
N ALA A 46 9.91 -6.42 -1.60
CA ALA A 46 10.17 -7.14 -0.35
C ALA A 46 11.29 -6.48 0.48
N LEU A 47 12.37 -6.03 -0.18
CA LEU A 47 13.47 -5.31 0.48
C LEU A 47 12.99 -3.96 1.06
N VAL A 48 12.18 -3.22 0.32
CA VAL A 48 11.59 -1.94 0.80
C VAL A 48 10.65 -2.19 1.98
N LEU A 49 9.81 -3.23 1.91
CA LEU A 49 8.92 -3.59 3.02
C LEU A 49 9.71 -3.91 4.29
N PHE A 50 10.87 -4.57 4.14
CA PHE A 50 11.77 -4.90 5.24
C PHE A 50 12.40 -3.67 5.93
N MET A 51 12.44 -2.51 5.28
CA MET A 51 12.95 -1.27 5.90
C MET A 51 12.10 -0.82 7.09
N THR A 52 10.78 -0.99 7.04
CA THR A 52 9.87 -0.52 8.09
C THR A 52 10.05 -1.23 9.44
N PRO A 53 10.14 -2.58 9.52
CA PRO A 53 10.49 -3.25 10.77
C PRO A 53 11.94 -2.97 11.20
N CYS A 54 12.89 -2.83 10.26
CA CYS A 54 14.26 -2.42 10.61
C CYS A 54 14.31 -1.04 11.28
N LEU A 55 13.54 -0.07 10.77
CA LEU A 55 13.39 1.24 11.40
C LEU A 55 12.75 1.13 12.81
N ALA A 56 11.79 0.23 13.00
CA ALA A 56 11.19 -0.01 14.32
C ALA A 56 12.24 -0.45 15.35
N PHE A 57 13.18 -1.32 14.98
CA PHE A 57 14.31 -1.70 15.83
C PHE A 57 15.31 -0.57 16.03
N PHE A 58 15.62 0.19 14.97
CA PHE A 58 16.53 1.33 15.04
C PHE A 58 16.01 2.42 15.99
N TYR A 59 14.76 2.87 15.81
CA TYR A 59 14.12 3.84 16.70
C TYR A 59 13.83 3.27 18.09
N GLY A 60 13.51 1.97 18.18
CA GLY A 60 13.40 1.25 19.44
C GLY A 60 14.70 1.28 20.25
N GLY A 61 15.85 1.18 19.60
CA GLY A 61 17.17 1.26 20.26
C GLY A 61 17.56 2.65 20.76
N MET A 62 16.97 3.72 20.22
CA MET A 62 17.25 5.11 20.62
C MET A 62 16.36 5.62 21.76
N VAL A 63 15.32 4.89 22.14
CA VAL A 63 14.42 5.27 23.24
C VAL A 63 14.77 4.55 24.54
N ARG A 64 14.35 5.13 25.67
CA ARG A 64 14.50 4.48 26.99
C ARG A 64 13.83 3.11 26.99
N ALA A 65 14.42 2.13 27.69
CA ALA A 65 13.94 0.75 27.81
C ALA A 65 12.42 0.63 28.07
N LYS A 66 11.86 1.47 28.96
CA LYS A 66 10.42 1.49 29.27
C LYS A 66 9.50 1.86 28.09
N ASN A 67 10.03 2.49 27.05
CA ASN A 67 9.28 2.98 25.89
C ASN A 67 9.54 2.18 24.60
N VAL A 68 10.46 1.20 24.62
CA VAL A 68 10.88 0.43 23.42
C VAL A 68 9.69 -0.28 22.79
N ILE A 69 8.94 -1.04 23.60
CA ILE A 69 7.76 -1.78 23.14
C ILE A 69 6.73 -0.84 22.50
N SER A 70 6.48 0.31 23.14
CA SER A 70 5.51 1.27 22.60
C SER A 70 5.97 1.89 21.28
N THR A 71 7.27 2.13 21.11
CA THR A 71 7.83 2.73 19.90
C THR A 71 7.80 1.73 18.75
N MET A 72 8.18 0.48 19.02
CA MET A 72 8.10 -0.60 18.04
C MET A 72 6.65 -0.86 17.59
N LEU A 73 5.70 -0.92 18.53
CA LEU A 73 4.29 -1.11 18.20
C LEU A 73 3.72 0.04 17.34
N GLN A 74 4.12 1.29 17.59
CA GLN A 74 3.71 2.40 16.74
C GLN A 74 4.16 2.21 15.28
N SER A 75 5.40 1.77 15.05
CA SER A 75 5.91 1.50 13.70
C SER A 75 5.16 0.34 13.01
N PHE A 76 4.81 -0.72 13.74
CA PHE A 76 4.01 -1.82 13.18
C PHE A 76 2.57 -1.39 12.86
N VAL A 77 1.94 -0.60 13.74
CA VAL A 77 0.59 -0.06 13.50
C VAL A 77 0.59 0.89 12.31
N SER A 78 1.60 1.76 12.19
CA SER A 78 1.73 2.65 11.03
C SER A 78 1.90 1.88 9.73
N MET A 79 2.65 0.77 9.74
CA MET A 79 2.81 -0.10 8.56
C MET A 79 1.45 -0.61 8.06
N GLY A 80 0.60 -1.14 8.95
CA GLY A 80 -0.74 -1.59 8.59
C GLY A 80 -1.66 -0.45 8.16
N LEU A 81 -1.63 0.68 8.87
CA LEU A 81 -2.44 1.85 8.55
C LEU A 81 -2.13 2.44 7.16
N ILE A 82 -0.84 2.60 6.85
CA ILE A 82 -0.41 3.16 5.56
C ILE A 82 -0.71 2.19 4.42
N SER A 83 -0.54 0.89 4.61
CA SER A 83 -0.94 -0.12 3.61
C SER A 83 -2.43 -0.06 3.29
N LEU A 84 -3.28 0.15 4.30
CA LEU A 84 -4.73 0.31 4.07
C LEU A 84 -5.06 1.63 3.37
N LEU A 85 -4.45 2.73 3.81
CA LEU A 85 -4.62 4.04 3.17
C LEU A 85 -4.16 4.01 1.70
N TRP A 86 -3.09 3.27 1.40
CA TRP A 86 -2.61 3.02 0.05
C TRP A 86 -3.68 2.38 -0.84
N VAL A 87 -4.28 1.29 -0.38
CA VAL A 87 -5.32 0.57 -1.11
C VAL A 87 -6.61 1.39 -1.26
N VAL A 88 -7.01 2.12 -0.22
CA VAL A 88 -8.28 2.85 -0.22
C VAL A 88 -8.24 4.07 -1.14
N VAL A 89 -7.17 4.86 -1.10
CA VAL A 89 -7.15 6.15 -1.84
C VAL A 89 -5.77 6.59 -2.33
N ALA A 90 -4.67 6.31 -1.61
CA ALA A 90 -3.39 6.91 -1.98
C ALA A 90 -2.78 6.35 -3.27
N PHE A 91 -3.09 5.10 -3.64
CA PHE A 91 -2.76 4.60 -4.98
C PHE A 91 -3.42 5.45 -6.07
N SER A 92 -4.70 5.80 -5.90
CA SER A 92 -5.43 6.66 -6.84
C SER A 92 -4.87 8.08 -6.87
N LEU A 93 -4.44 8.62 -5.73
CA LEU A 93 -3.81 9.94 -5.69
C LEU A 93 -2.43 9.97 -6.36
N ALA A 94 -1.73 8.83 -6.42
CA ALA A 94 -0.40 8.73 -7.02
C ALA A 94 -0.45 8.38 -8.52
N PHE A 95 -1.34 7.46 -8.91
CA PHE A 95 -1.39 6.88 -10.26
C PHE A 95 -2.71 7.09 -11.00
N GLY A 96 -3.70 7.74 -10.37
CA GLY A 96 -4.96 8.12 -11.01
C GLY A 96 -4.84 9.30 -11.97
N ASP A 97 -5.97 9.68 -12.56
CA ASP A 97 -6.03 10.74 -13.56
C ASP A 97 -5.55 12.07 -12.97
N SER A 98 -4.63 12.74 -13.66
CA SER A 98 -4.02 13.95 -13.11
C SER A 98 -5.01 15.12 -13.03
N ILE A 99 -5.21 15.62 -11.81
CA ILE A 99 -5.89 16.88 -11.53
C ILE A 99 -4.84 17.99 -11.53
N GLY A 100 -4.78 18.74 -12.63
CA GLY A 100 -3.93 19.94 -12.74
C GLY A 100 -2.42 19.66 -12.71
N GLY A 101 -1.97 18.42 -12.96
CA GLY A 101 -0.55 18.06 -13.00
C GLY A 101 0.11 17.84 -11.64
N VAL A 102 -0.64 17.91 -10.54
CA VAL A 102 -0.06 17.89 -9.16
C VAL A 102 -0.50 16.67 -8.35
N ILE A 103 -1.74 16.20 -8.54
CA ILE A 103 -2.31 15.08 -7.78
C ILE A 103 -3.22 14.23 -8.68
N GLY A 104 -3.30 12.93 -8.44
CA GLY A 104 -4.28 12.06 -9.07
C GLY A 104 -5.68 12.24 -8.49
N ASP A 105 -6.73 11.97 -9.27
CA ASP A 105 -8.10 11.94 -8.78
C ASP A 105 -8.27 10.74 -7.81
N PRO A 106 -8.74 10.97 -6.56
CA PRO A 106 -8.96 9.90 -5.59
C PRO A 106 -10.02 8.86 -6.02
N ARG A 107 -10.82 9.15 -7.07
CA ARG A 107 -11.91 8.29 -7.54
C ARG A 107 -11.47 7.29 -8.60
N THR A 108 -10.41 7.55 -9.36
CA THR A 108 -9.97 6.71 -10.49
C THR A 108 -9.73 5.25 -10.07
N PHE A 109 -9.03 5.05 -8.95
CA PHE A 109 -8.68 3.73 -8.40
C PHE A 109 -9.14 3.59 -6.94
N PHE A 110 -10.30 4.16 -6.59
CA PHE A 110 -10.82 4.09 -5.22
C PHE A 110 -11.00 2.63 -4.77
N MET A 111 -10.46 2.28 -3.60
CA MET A 111 -10.43 0.90 -3.08
C MET A 111 -9.80 -0.12 -4.06
N PHE A 112 -8.75 0.28 -4.78
CA PHE A 112 -8.04 -0.56 -5.76
C PHE A 112 -8.90 -1.06 -6.93
N LYS A 113 -10.07 -0.45 -7.17
CA LYS A 113 -10.92 -0.78 -8.31
C LYS A 113 -10.20 -0.42 -9.61
N GLY A 114 -10.23 -1.31 -10.60
CA GLY A 114 -9.57 -1.10 -11.89
C GLY A 114 -8.08 -1.41 -11.92
N VAL A 115 -7.46 -1.74 -10.78
CA VAL A 115 -6.08 -2.25 -10.74
C VAL A 115 -6.11 -3.76 -11.00
N THR A 116 -5.67 -4.17 -12.19
CA THR A 116 -5.70 -5.58 -12.63
C THR A 116 -4.29 -6.08 -12.92
N GLY A 117 -4.14 -7.37 -13.28
CA GLY A 117 -2.84 -7.93 -13.70
C GLY A 117 -2.40 -7.54 -15.12
N ALA A 118 -2.92 -6.43 -15.66
CA ALA A 118 -2.59 -5.93 -16.99
C ALA A 118 -1.49 -4.86 -16.89
N THR A 119 -0.54 -4.89 -17.81
CA THR A 119 0.55 -3.90 -17.91
C THR A 119 0.00 -2.53 -18.33
N HIS A 120 0.62 -1.45 -17.84
CA HIS A 120 0.26 -0.08 -18.24
C HIS A 120 1.21 0.44 -19.30
N THR A 121 0.69 0.87 -20.46
CA THR A 121 1.50 1.26 -21.62
C THR A 121 2.56 2.33 -21.32
N GLU A 122 2.23 3.33 -20.50
CA GLU A 122 3.11 4.48 -20.24
C GLU A 122 3.94 4.37 -18.95
N LEU A 123 3.50 3.57 -17.97
CA LEU A 123 4.06 3.58 -16.62
C LEU A 123 4.76 2.26 -16.28
N SER A 124 4.23 1.15 -16.77
CA SER A 124 4.69 -0.19 -16.48
C SER A 124 4.47 -1.12 -17.69
N PRO A 125 5.19 -0.92 -18.80
CA PRO A 125 4.93 -1.63 -20.04
C PRO A 125 5.24 -3.13 -19.97
N THR A 126 6.06 -3.57 -19.02
CA THR A 126 6.54 -4.96 -18.87
C THR A 126 6.15 -5.63 -17.55
N ILE A 127 5.54 -4.89 -16.62
CA ILE A 127 5.11 -5.38 -15.30
C ILE A 127 3.64 -4.99 -15.05
N PRO A 128 2.83 -5.89 -14.45
CA PRO A 128 1.45 -5.61 -14.12
C PRO A 128 1.31 -4.57 -13.00
#